data_AF-A0A946JYW3-F1
#
_entry.id   AF-A0A946JYW3-F1
#
_cell.length_a   1.000
_cell.length_b   1.000
_cell.length_c   1.000
_cell.angle_alpha   90.00
_cell.angle_beta   90.00
_cell.angle_gamma   90.00
#
_symmetry.space_group_name_H-M   'P 1'
#
loop_
_entity.id
_entity.type
_entity.pdbx_description
1 polymer ?
#
loop_
_entity_poly.entity_id
_entity_poly.type
_entity_poly.pdbx_seq_one_letter_code
_entity_poly.pdbx_strand_id
1 'polypeptide(L)'
;MWTTIISPLSRSLSLIRLILLNVFSLLLLVPCFARSHDLPLEALRLPPGFQISVFAELANPRQLALSESGIVYAGSLRAGNLYGVLDANSDGSADKVVTIDHNLTLPTGIA
;
A
#
# COMPACT_ATOMS: atom_id res chain seq x y z
N MET A 1 7.96 60.69 -14.08
CA MET A 1 7.99 59.99 -15.38
C MET A 1 9.31 59.22 -15.53
N TRP A 2 9.61 58.20 -14.70
CA TRP A 2 10.91 57.47 -14.73
C TRP A 2 10.85 56.03 -14.14
N THR A 3 9.73 55.30 -14.22
CA THR A 3 9.61 53.97 -13.56
C THR A 3 9.59 52.76 -14.51
N THR A 4 9.93 52.91 -15.79
CA THR A 4 9.77 51.80 -16.77
C THR A 4 11.06 51.44 -17.51
N ILE A 5 12.16 51.22 -16.77
CA ILE A 5 13.37 50.59 -17.33
C ILE A 5 13.78 49.42 -16.43
N ILE A 6 12.90 48.43 -16.32
CA ILE A 6 13.29 47.10 -15.82
C ILE A 6 13.78 46.34 -17.03
N SER A 7 15.09 46.12 -17.12
CA SER A 7 15.74 45.46 -18.25
C SER A 7 15.11 44.09 -18.57
N PRO A 8 15.01 43.68 -19.84
CA PRO A 8 14.40 42.41 -20.24
C PRO A 8 15.06 41.19 -19.59
N LEU A 9 16.33 41.34 -19.17
CA LEU A 9 17.12 40.33 -18.48
C LEU A 9 16.54 39.94 -17.10
N SER A 10 16.02 40.89 -16.31
CA SER A 10 15.49 40.58 -14.97
C SER A 10 14.11 39.92 -15.02
N ARG A 11 13.31 40.21 -16.06
CA ARG A 11 12.03 39.51 -16.33
C ARG A 11 12.27 38.04 -16.71
N SER A 12 13.28 37.78 -17.53
CA SER A 12 13.70 36.42 -17.90
C SER A 12 14.17 35.62 -16.67
N LEU A 13 14.98 36.22 -15.80
CA LEU A 13 15.44 35.58 -14.56
C LEU A 13 14.28 35.29 -13.58
N SER A 14 13.27 36.16 -13.51
CA SER A 14 12.08 35.95 -12.69
C SER A 14 11.21 34.80 -13.20
N LEU A 15 11.08 34.65 -14.52
CA LEU A 15 10.34 33.56 -15.15
C LEU A 15 11.06 32.21 -14.94
N ILE A 16 12.39 32.18 -15.11
CA ILE A 16 13.20 30.99 -14.85
C ILE A 16 13.07 30.56 -13.38
N ARG A 17 13.11 31.51 -12.45
CA ARG A 17 12.92 31.22 -11.02
C ARG A 17 11.53 30.63 -10.72
N LEU A 18 10.49 31.13 -11.37
CA LEU A 18 9.11 30.66 -11.17
C LEU A 18 8.89 29.26 -11.76
N ILE A 19 9.52 28.98 -12.90
CA ILE A 19 9.55 27.65 -13.52
C ILE A 19 10.33 26.68 -12.64
N LEU A 20 11.52 27.05 -12.17
CA LEU A 20 12.33 26.21 -11.28
C LEU A 20 11.60 25.89 -9.97
N LEU A 21 10.88 26.85 -9.39
CA LEU A 21 10.09 26.64 -8.17
C LEU A 21 8.91 25.67 -8.39
N ASN A 22 8.22 25.78 -9.54
CA ASN A 22 7.14 24.87 -9.90
C ASN A 22 7.62 23.46 -10.23
N VAL A 23 8.72 23.33 -10.97
CA VAL A 23 9.34 22.03 -11.28
C VAL A 23 9.82 21.34 -10.01
N PHE A 24 10.39 22.10 -9.06
CA PHE A 24 10.79 21.57 -7.75
C PHE A 24 9.57 21.11 -6.93
N SER A 25 8.48 21.87 -6.93
CA SER A 25 7.23 21.49 -6.27
C SER A 25 6.58 20.25 -6.89
N LEU A 26 6.71 20.05 -8.21
CA LEU A 26 6.21 18.87 -8.91
C LEU A 26 7.06 17.62 -8.62
N LEU A 27 8.37 17.80 -8.42
CA LEU A 27 9.31 16.71 -8.09
C LEU A 27 9.12 16.16 -6.66
N LEU A 28 8.57 16.96 -5.73
CA LEU A 28 8.27 16.53 -4.36
C LEU A 28 6.96 15.74 -4.24
N LEU A 29 6.19 15.64 -5.34
CA LEU A 29 4.91 14.93 -5.37
C LEU A 29 5.03 13.49 -5.88
N VAL A 30 6.25 12.96 -6.00
CA VAL A 30 6.48 11.55 -6.35
C VAL A 30 5.81 10.68 -5.30
N PRO A 31 4.75 9.93 -5.67
CA PRO A 31 4.17 8.96 -4.76
C PRO A 31 5.23 7.91 -4.47
N CYS A 32 5.56 7.72 -3.18
CA CYS A 32 6.29 6.55 -2.75
C CYS A 32 5.37 5.35 -2.99
N PHE A 33 5.41 4.78 -4.19
CA PHE A 33 4.81 3.48 -4.43
C PHE A 33 5.61 2.48 -3.62
N ALA A 34 5.07 2.12 -2.44
CA ALA A 34 5.54 0.97 -1.70
C ALA A 34 5.42 -0.23 -2.63
N ARG A 35 6.56 -0.81 -3.00
CA ARG A 35 6.63 -1.98 -3.87
C ARG A 35 6.19 -3.19 -3.05
N SER A 36 5.08 -3.83 -3.41
CA SER A 36 4.75 -5.18 -2.95
C SER A 36 5.93 -6.10 -3.27
N HIS A 37 6.23 -7.06 -2.39
CA HIS A 37 7.20 -8.10 -2.73
C HIS A 37 6.57 -8.96 -3.83
N ASP A 38 7.11 -8.91 -5.06
CA ASP A 38 6.72 -9.82 -6.12
C ASP A 38 7.10 -11.25 -5.69
N LEU A 39 6.11 -12.01 -5.21
CA LEU A 39 6.26 -13.42 -4.91
C LEU A 39 6.40 -14.17 -6.25
N PRO A 40 7.34 -15.13 -6.38
CA PRO A 40 7.51 -15.91 -7.60
C PRO A 40 6.40 -16.98 -7.71
N LEU A 41 5.15 -16.55 -7.88
CA LEU A 41 3.98 -17.44 -7.96
C LEU A 41 4.07 -18.39 -9.16
N GLU A 42 4.75 -17.96 -10.23
CA GLU A 42 4.98 -18.72 -11.46
C GLU A 42 5.89 -19.93 -11.23
N ALA A 43 6.68 -19.93 -10.15
CA ALA A 43 7.50 -21.07 -9.76
C ALA A 43 6.67 -22.20 -9.12
N LEU A 44 5.43 -21.93 -8.70
CA LEU A 44 4.53 -22.91 -8.11
C LEU A 44 3.86 -23.75 -9.21
N ARG A 45 3.80 -25.06 -9.01
CA ARG A 45 3.09 -25.98 -9.91
C ARG A 45 1.68 -26.21 -9.37
N LEU A 46 0.68 -25.81 -10.14
CA LEU A 46 -0.73 -26.02 -9.81
C LEU A 46 -1.31 -27.18 -10.62
N PRO A 47 -2.26 -27.96 -10.07
CA PRO A 47 -3.04 -28.90 -10.86
C PRO A 47 -3.86 -28.18 -11.94
N PRO A 48 -4.24 -28.87 -13.03
CA PRO A 48 -5.11 -28.29 -14.06
C PRO A 48 -6.41 -27.74 -13.47
N GLY A 49 -6.81 -26.54 -13.89
CA GLY A 49 -8.02 -25.86 -13.43
C GLY A 49 -7.86 -25.03 -12.14
N PHE A 50 -6.69 -25.00 -11.52
CA PHE A 50 -6.40 -24.17 -10.35
C PHE A 50 -5.66 -22.88 -10.72
N GLN A 51 -5.90 -21.82 -9.95
CA GLN A 51 -5.21 -20.53 -10.03
C GLN A 51 -4.77 -20.12 -8.63
N ILE A 52 -3.75 -19.27 -8.54
CA ILE A 52 -3.28 -18.70 -7.28
C ILE A 52 -3.01 -17.21 -7.46
N SER A 53 -3.34 -16.43 -6.44
CA SER A 53 -3.08 -15.00 -6.34
C SER A 53 -2.83 -14.63 -4.88
N VAL A 54 -2.29 -13.44 -4.64
CA VAL A 54 -2.16 -12.91 -3.27
C VAL A 54 -3.52 -12.37 -2.82
N PHE A 55 -4.03 -12.90 -1.70
CA PHE A 55 -5.26 -12.41 -1.09
C PHE A 55 -5.05 -11.11 -0.31
N ALA A 56 -4.04 -11.08 0.58
CA ALA A 56 -3.66 -9.91 1.37
C ALA A 56 -2.20 -10.01 1.84
N GLU A 57 -1.56 -8.86 2.07
CA GLU A 57 -0.24 -8.77 2.71
C GLU A 57 -0.37 -8.40 4.20
N LEU A 58 0.18 -9.22 5.09
CA LEU A 58 0.16 -9.01 6.54
C LEU A 58 1.56 -9.19 7.13
N ALA A 59 1.82 -8.49 8.23
CA ALA A 59 3.05 -8.68 8.99
C ALA A 59 3.00 -10.03 9.73
N ASN A 60 3.83 -10.98 9.31
CA ASN A 60 4.03 -12.28 9.96
C ASN A 60 2.73 -13.04 10.36
N PRO A 61 1.77 -13.22 9.44
CA PRO A 61 0.55 -13.97 9.72
C PRO A 61 0.86 -15.42 10.10
N ARG A 62 -0.01 -15.97 10.94
CA ARG A 62 -0.03 -17.36 11.38
C ARG A 62 -1.41 -17.94 11.11
N GLN A 63 -1.93 -18.74 12.03
CA GLN A 63 -3.18 -19.47 11.85
C GLN A 63 -4.30 -18.57 11.33
N LEU A 64 -5.07 -19.12 10.40
CA LEU A 64 -6.20 -18.47 9.76
C LEU A 64 -7.48 -19.18 10.16
N ALA A 65 -8.58 -18.44 10.33
CA ALA A 65 -9.92 -18.99 10.47
C ALA A 65 -10.88 -18.24 9.55
N LEU A 66 -11.81 -18.95 8.91
CA LEU A 66 -12.81 -18.38 8.02
C LEU A 66 -14.17 -18.39 8.71
N SER A 67 -14.82 -17.23 8.80
CA SER A 67 -16.20 -17.14 9.29
C SER A 67 -17.23 -17.51 8.24
N GLU A 68 -18.46 -17.81 8.69
CA GLU A 68 -19.62 -18.02 7.81
C GLU A 68 -19.92 -16.82 6.90
N SER A 69 -19.59 -15.59 7.35
CA SER A 69 -19.73 -14.37 6.56
C SER A 69 -18.58 -14.12 5.58
N GLY A 70 -17.60 -15.03 5.47
CA GLY A 70 -16.48 -14.92 4.52
C GLY A 70 -15.29 -14.08 5.01
N ILE A 71 -15.30 -13.57 6.24
CA ILE A 71 -14.16 -12.84 6.81
C ILE A 71 -13.08 -13.84 7.21
N VAL A 72 -11.84 -13.59 6.78
CA VAL A 72 -10.65 -14.34 7.18
C VAL A 72 -10.02 -13.66 8.39
N TYR A 73 -9.88 -14.39 9.49
CA TYR A 73 -9.18 -13.94 10.68
C TYR A 73 -7.74 -14.45 10.66
N ALA A 74 -6.78 -13.59 10.97
CA ALA A 74 -5.36 -13.90 10.92
C ALA A 74 -4.62 -13.37 12.15
N GLY A 75 -3.98 -14.25 12.90
CA GLY A 75 -3.12 -13.88 14.03
C GLY A 75 -1.71 -13.54 13.55
N SER A 76 -1.05 -12.58 14.18
CA SER A 76 0.34 -12.21 13.87
C SER A 76 1.26 -12.46 15.06
N LEU A 77 2.17 -13.43 14.88
CA LEU A 77 3.08 -13.87 15.94
C LEU A 77 3.95 -12.73 16.47
N ARG A 78 4.62 -12.00 15.58
CA ARG A 78 5.56 -10.93 15.97
C ARG A 78 4.89 -9.57 16.17
N ALA A 79 3.80 -9.29 15.45
CA ALA A 79 3.10 -8.01 15.63
C ALA A 79 2.19 -8.02 16.87
N GLY A 80 1.83 -9.20 17.39
CA GLY A 80 0.93 -9.31 18.54
C GLY A 80 -0.50 -8.88 18.22
N ASN A 81 -0.93 -9.03 16.96
CA ASN A 81 -2.22 -8.54 16.48
C ASN A 81 -3.13 -9.68 16.01
N LEU A 82 -4.43 -9.48 16.16
CA LEU A 82 -5.48 -10.23 15.49
C LEU A 82 -6.08 -9.37 14.39
N TYR A 83 -6.00 -9.83 13.15
CA TYR A 83 -6.56 -9.14 11.98
C TYR A 83 -7.85 -9.80 11.53
N GLY A 84 -8.78 -8.98 11.03
CA GLY A 84 -9.88 -9.39 10.15
C GLY A 84 -9.60 -8.91 8.74
N VAL A 85 -9.70 -9.80 7.76
CA VAL A 85 -9.43 -9.55 6.35
C VAL A 85 -10.73 -9.79 5.58
N LEU A 86 -11.24 -8.74 4.95
CA LEU A 86 -12.54 -8.68 4.33
C LEU A 86 -12.39 -8.60 2.82
N ASP A 87 -13.16 -9.45 2.13
CA ASP A 87 -13.41 -9.41 0.70
C ASP A 87 -14.93 -9.18 0.53
N ALA A 88 -15.31 -7.94 0.27
CA ALA A 88 -16.70 -7.51 0.22
C ALA A 88 -17.35 -7.78 -1.14
N ASN A 89 -16.54 -7.89 -2.20
CA ASN A 89 -17.01 -8.13 -3.56
C ASN A 89 -16.87 -9.60 -4.00
N SER A 90 -16.26 -10.44 -3.16
CA SER A 90 -16.01 -11.87 -3.39
C SER A 90 -15.16 -12.15 -4.64
N ASP A 91 -14.23 -11.25 -4.98
CA ASP A 91 -13.33 -11.41 -6.13
C ASP A 91 -12.05 -12.19 -5.81
N GLY A 92 -11.86 -12.61 -4.55
CA GLY A 92 -10.67 -13.32 -4.11
C GLY A 92 -9.49 -12.40 -3.79
N SER A 93 -9.75 -11.11 -3.58
CA SER A 93 -8.80 -10.12 -3.07
C SER A 93 -9.37 -9.41 -1.84
N ALA A 94 -8.51 -9.10 -0.87
CA ALA A 94 -8.96 -8.39 0.31
C ALA A 94 -9.16 -6.89 0.01
N ASP A 95 -10.39 -6.42 0.14
CA ASP A 95 -10.74 -4.99 0.09
C ASP A 95 -10.26 -4.24 1.34
N LYS A 96 -10.24 -4.92 2.48
CA LYS A 96 -9.96 -4.28 3.76
C LYS A 96 -9.32 -5.21 4.78
N VAL A 97 -8.30 -4.72 5.46
CA VAL A 97 -7.72 -5.34 6.66
C VAL A 97 -8.04 -4.45 7.86
N VAL A 98 -8.57 -5.03 8.92
CA VAL A 98 -8.83 -4.37 10.21
C VAL A 98 -8.05 -5.08 11.32
N THR A 99 -7.42 -4.31 12.21
CA THR A 99 -6.92 -4.86 13.48
C THR A 99 -8.10 -4.97 14.44
N ILE A 100 -8.44 -6.20 14.80
CA ILE A 100 -9.52 -6.51 15.75
C ILE A 100 -9.02 -6.38 17.18
N ASP A 101 -7.80 -6.88 17.43
CA ASP A 101 -7.16 -6.82 18.73
C ASP A 101 -5.63 -6.72 18.58
N HIS A 102 -4.95 -6.22 19.60
CA HIS A 102 -3.52 -5.92 19.59
C HIS A 102 -2.89 -6.14 20.97
N ASN A 103 -1.55 -6.09 21.05
CA ASN A 103 -0.78 -6.41 22.27
C ASN A 103 -1.01 -7.84 22.80
N LEU A 104 -1.39 -8.75 21.92
CA LEU A 104 -1.56 -10.16 22.25
C LEU A 104 -0.18 -10.85 22.34
N THR A 105 -0.07 -11.79 23.27
CA THR A 105 1.15 -12.61 23.38
C THR A 105 1.08 -13.76 22.39
N LEU A 106 1.88 -13.68 21.32
CA LEU A 106 2.04 -14.73 20.29
C LEU A 106 0.69 -15.31 19.80
N PRO A 107 -0.22 -14.50 19.21
CA PRO A 107 -1.54 -14.95 18.81
C PRO A 107 -1.46 -15.92 17.62
N THR A 108 -1.34 -17.22 17.91
CA THR A 108 -1.24 -18.28 16.89
C THR A 108 -2.39 -19.27 16.92
N GLY A 109 -3.28 -19.23 17.91
CA GLY A 109 -4.45 -20.11 17.98
C GLY A 109 -5.73 -19.34 17.65
N ILE A 110 -6.35 -19.62 16.50
CA ILE A 110 -7.62 -19.02 16.06
C ILE A 110 -8.49 -20.15 15.49
N ALA A 111 -9.74 -20.26 15.93
CA ALA A 111 -10.70 -21.25 15.47
C ALA A 111 -12.10 -20.63 15.39
#